data_AF-A0A1B3Z989-F1
#
_entry.id   AF-A0A1B3Z989-F1
#
_cell.length_a   1.000
_cell.length_b   1.000
_cell.length_c   1.000
_cell.angle_alpha   90.00
_cell.angle_beta   90.00
_cell.angle_gamma   90.00
#
_symmetry.space_group_name_H-M   'P 1'
#
loop_
_entity.id
_entity.type
_entity.pdbx_description
1 polymer ?
#
loop_
_entity_poly.entity_id
_entity_poly.type
_entity_poly.pdbx_seq_one_letter_code
_entity_poly.pdbx_strand_id
1 'polypeptide(L)' 'MGRAFKVPKKGDAEQWAKVGALWFAGFRFLNHTRWRDAEPFPARLREVEDFVRRNPHHPFRTQGANGS' A
#
# COMPACT_ATOMS: atom_id res chain seq x y z
N MET A 1 9.41 -14.57 5.58
CA MET A 1 9.53 -13.48 6.59
C MET A 1 8.99 -12.20 5.96
N GLY A 2 7.86 -11.71 6.46
CA GLY A 2 7.10 -10.58 5.88
C GLY A 2 7.97 -9.34 5.72
N ARG A 3 8.12 -8.88 4.48
CA ARG A 3 8.93 -7.70 4.16
C ARG A 3 8.24 -6.47 4.74
N ALA A 4 8.78 -5.97 5.86
CA ALA A 4 8.55 -4.60 6.28
C ALA A 4 8.76 -3.67 5.08
N PHE A 5 7.88 -2.68 4.93
CA PHE A 5 7.96 -1.70 3.85
C PHE A 5 9.36 -1.08 3.80
N LYS A 6 10.12 -1.38 2.73
CA LYS A 6 11.46 -0.83 2.53
C LYS A 6 11.34 0.38 1.62
N VAL A 7 11.82 1.53 2.10
CA VAL A 7 11.86 2.76 1.33
C VAL A 7 12.61 2.49 0.01
N PRO A 8 12.01 2.80 -1.15
CA PRO A 8 12.67 2.62 -2.44
C PRO A 8 13.96 3.43 -2.54
N LYS A 9 14.91 2.96 -3.36
CA LYS A 9 16.07 3.76 -3.72
C LYS A 9 15.60 5.00 -4.50
N LYS A 10 16.32 6.13 -4.38
CA LYS A 10 15.95 7.39 -5.06
C LYS A 10 15.78 7.24 -6.58
N GLY A 11 16.56 6.37 -7.24
CA GLY A 11 16.48 6.14 -8.69
C GLY A 11 15.40 5.14 -9.12
N ASP A 12 14.67 4.54 -8.19
CA ASP A 12 13.72 3.46 -8.48
C ASP A 12 12.32 4.03 -8.77
N ALA A 13 12.19 4.68 -9.93
CA ALA A 13 11.00 5.43 -10.32
C ALA A 13 9.72 4.57 -10.30
N GLU A 14 9.82 3.30 -10.68
CA GLU A 14 8.67 2.37 -10.66
C GLU A 14 8.19 2.10 -9.22
N GLN A 15 9.11 1.92 -8.28
CA GLN A 15 8.76 1.71 -6.88
C GLN A 15 8.21 3.00 -6.25
N TRP A 16 8.73 4.17 -6.61
CA TRP A 16 8.15 5.45 -6.18
C TRP A 16 6.74 5.67 -6.73
N ALA A 17 6.51 5.38 -8.00
CA ALA A 17 5.19 5.41 -8.61
C ALA A 17 4.22 4.47 -7.88
N LYS A 18 4.69 3.28 -7.48
CA LYS A 18 3.89 2.30 -6.72
C LYS A 18 3.47 2.84 -5.36
N VAL A 19 4.43 3.41 -4.62
CA VAL A 19 4.18 4.04 -3.32
C VAL A 19 3.19 5.19 -3.47
N GLY A 20 3.36 6.03 -4.49
CA GLY A 20 2.45 7.12 -4.81
C GLY A 20 1.03 6.63 -5.10
N ALA A 21 0.88 5.64 -5.99
CA ALA A 21 -0.43 5.08 -6.34
C ALA A 21 -1.16 4.48 -5.12
N LEU A 22 -0.46 3.73 -4.27
CA LEU A 22 -1.01 3.23 -3.01
C LEU A 22 -1.38 4.37 -2.06
N TRP A 23 -0.54 5.40 -1.95
CA TRP A 23 -0.80 6.55 -1.09
C TRP A 23 -2.04 7.35 -1.52
N PHE A 24 -2.18 7.61 -2.83
CA PHE A 24 -3.35 8.27 -3.43
C PHE A 24 -4.63 7.42 -3.27
N ALA A 25 -4.50 6.09 -3.30
CA ALA A 25 -5.60 5.17 -3.00
C ALA A 25 -5.96 5.09 -1.50
N GLY A 26 -5.25 5.85 -0.65
CA GLY A 26 -5.51 5.93 0.79
C GLY A 26 -4.77 4.88 1.63
N PHE A 27 -3.78 4.18 1.08
CA PHE A 27 -2.99 3.24 1.87
C PHE A 27 -1.90 3.95 2.66
N ARG A 28 -1.59 3.39 3.84
CA ARG A 28 -0.56 3.89 4.76
C ARG A 28 0.37 2.75 5.17
N PHE A 29 1.66 3.05 5.18
CA PHE A 29 2.72 2.09 5.47
C PHE A 29 3.08 2.14 6.95
N LEU A 30 2.14 1.72 7.81
CA LEU A 30 2.34 1.71 9.27
C LEU A 30 3.02 0.40 9.69
N ASN A 31 4.05 0.50 10.52
CA ASN A 31 4.76 -0.66 11.05
C ASN A 31 4.00 -1.25 12.25
N HIS A 32 2.81 -1.79 12.00
CA HIS A 32 1.95 -2.39 13.04
C HIS A 32 1.78 -3.88 12.78
N THR A 33 1.80 -4.70 13.84
CA THR A 33 1.50 -6.15 13.86
C THR A 33 0.30 -6.61 13.02
N ARG A 34 -0.64 -5.71 12.65
CA ARG A 34 -1.73 -5.99 11.71
C ARG A 34 -1.28 -6.48 10.32
N TRP A 35 0.01 -6.33 9.95
CA TRP A 35 0.54 -6.88 8.70
C TRP A 35 0.52 -8.42 8.66
N ARG A 36 0.40 -9.09 9.81
CA ARG A 36 0.45 -10.55 9.89
C ARG A 36 -0.81 -11.23 9.35
N ASP A 37 -1.95 -10.53 9.43
CA ASP A 37 -3.26 -11.00 8.95
C ASP A 37 -3.73 -10.25 7.68
N ALA A 38 -2.94 -9.30 7.19
CA ALA A 38 -3.27 -8.49 6.02
C ALA A 38 -2.64 -9.04 4.74
N GLU A 39 -3.30 -8.84 3.60
CA GLU A 39 -2.72 -9.19 2.32
C GLU A 39 -1.44 -8.36 2.06
N PRO A 40 -0.32 -8.99 1.66
CA PRO A 40 0.89 -8.26 1.37
C PRO A 40 0.69 -7.26 0.23
N PHE A 41 1.35 -6.10 0.34
CA PHE A 41 1.33 -5.11 -0.73
C PHE A 41 1.84 -5.69 -2.06
N PRO A 42 1.30 -5.22 -3.20
CA PRO A 42 1.69 -5.70 -4.51
C PRO A 42 3.18 -5.52 -4.78
N ALA A 43 3.76 -6.47 -5.51
CA ALA A 43 5.16 -6.43 -5.88
C ALA A 43 5.42 -5.37 -6.97
N ARG A 44 4.53 -5.31 -7.97
CA ARG A 44 4.65 -4.43 -9.15
C ARG A 44 3.65 -3.28 -9.13
N LEU A 45 3.98 -2.20 -9.82
CA LEU A 45 3.10 -1.04 -10.00
C LEU A 45 1.76 -1.42 -10.66
N ARG A 46 1.82 -2.25 -11.72
CA ARG A 46 0.61 -2.67 -12.47
C ARG A 46 -0.43 -3.41 -11.61
N GLU A 47 0.02 -4.03 -10.52
CA GLU A 47 -0.85 -4.79 -9.62
C GLU A 47 -1.51 -3.88 -8.58
N VAL A 48 -1.07 -2.63 -8.43
CA VAL A 48 -1.63 -1.69 -7.46
C VAL A 48 -3.10 -1.43 -7.74
N GLU A 49 -3.47 -1.22 -9.00
CA GLU A 49 -4.86 -0.88 -9.32
C GLU A 49 -5.81 -2.05 -9.01
N ASP A 50 -5.44 -3.27 -9.40
CA ASP A 50 -6.17 -4.49 -9.06
C ASP A 50 -6.25 -4.70 -7.54
N PHE A 51 -5.11 -4.54 -6.85
CA PHE A 51 -5.03 -4.69 -5.40
C PHE A 51 -5.93 -3.70 -4.66
N VAL A 52 -5.97 -2.44 -5.09
CA VAL A 52 -6.82 -1.39 -4.51
C VAL A 52 -8.30 -1.71 -4.71
N ARG A 53 -8.66 -2.28 -5.88
CA ARG A 53 -10.04 -2.66 -6.20
C ARG A 53 -10.51 -3.87 -5.40
N ARG A 54 -9.65 -4.89 -5.26
CA ARG A 54 -9.98 -6.12 -4.52
C ARG A 54 -9.90 -5.97 -3.00
N ASN A 55 -9.14 -4.98 -2.50
CA ASN A 55 -8.97 -4.71 -1.07
C ASN A 55 -9.58 -3.35 -0.64
N PRO A 56 -10.91 -3.20 -0.66
CA PRO A 56 -11.58 -2.00 -0.17
C PRO A 56 -11.46 -1.81 1.34
N HIS A 57 -11.43 -2.89 2.12
CA HIS A 57 -11.39 -2.87 3.60
C HIS A 57 -10.01 -3.24 4.16
N HIS A 58 -8.93 -2.98 3.41
CA HIS A 58 -7.59 -3.32 3.87
C HIS A 58 -7.26 -2.60 5.18
N PRO A 59 -6.66 -3.27 6.18
CA PRO A 59 -6.37 -2.65 7.48
C PRO A 59 -5.39 -1.46 7.41
N PHE A 60 -4.64 -1.35 6.31
CA PHE A 60 -3.73 -0.24 6.03
C PHE A 60 -4.32 0.83 5.12
N ARG A 61 -5.52 0.63 4.61
CA ARG A 61 -6.25 1.66 3.86
C ARG A 61 -6.93 2.55 4.87
N THR A 62 -6.45 3.78 5.00
CA THR A 62 -7.23 4.83 5.64
C THR A 62 -8.38 5.10 4.70
N GLN A 63 -9.52 4.47 4.98
CA GLN A 63 -10.80 4.79 4.37
C GLN A 63 -10.89 6.31 4.32
N GLY A 64 -11.13 6.84 3.12
CA GLY A 64 -11.04 8.28 2.87
C GLY A 64 -11.70 9.04 4.02
N ALA A 65 -10.97 10.02 4.53
CA ALA A 65 -11.57 11.10 5.28
C ALA A 65 -12.72 11.66 4.44
N ASN A 66 -13.93 11.22 4.74
CA ASN A 66 -15.13 12.02 4.58
C ASN A 66 -15.64 12.21 6.01
N GLY A 67 -15.34 13.40 6.54
CA GLY A 67 -16.17 13.94 7.59
C GLY A 67 -17.54 14.30 7.00
N SER A 68 -18.59 13.86 7.69
CA SER A 68 -19.84 14.57 7.99
C SER A 68 -20.68 13.70 8.90
#